data_AF-A0A7C2WCY5-F1
#
_entry.id   AF-A0A7C2WCY5-F1
#
_cell.length_a   1.000
_cell.length_b   1.000
_cell.length_c   1.000
_cell.angle_alpha   90.00
_cell.angle_beta   90.00
_cell.angle_gamma   90.00
#
_symmetry.space_group_name_H-M   'P 1'
#
loop_
_entity.id
_entity.type
_entity.pdbx_description
1 polymer ?
#
loop_
_entity_poly.entity_id
_entity_poly.type
_entity_poly.pdbx_seq_one_letter_code
_entity_poly.pdbx_strand_id
1 'polypeptide(L)'
;MSESIDIRTLDATLDDLVKRLLDARDETGRWQGRLSSSALSTAAAAFALAKVDPEKYRALTDGGLRWLAEHQNTDGGWGDTIRSASNISTTLLCWSAFSIVERSNTFSHTIERAQSWIAAKAGSLEPAALAALLDAKYGRDRSFSAPILTMCALAGRLGEGRQAWQYVQPLPFELAVLPRWLFAAMRLPVVSYALPALIAIGQAGFYHRRPRNPLTRMVRGLARRRTLRVLEAVQPDTGGFLEAAPLTAFVAMSLAGSGEKDSPVVTGAVRFLVDSVRADGSWPIDTNLATWVTTLSINALAAGDKGLDDGQQQKLREYLLATQYKTVHPYTLAAPGGWAWTNLPGAVPDADDTAGALIALCRLGEPDKRTTQAASAGIEWLLDLQNSDGGIPTFCRGWTNLPFDRSAPDITAHALSAFASWLDRLAGPIRKRTEQAMHRAVAYLESAQRPDGSWVPLWFGNEAANGQENPVYGTARVLLGLNQVAGQGAGLIRRGCEYLFSVRNGDGGWGGASGVASSVEETALATDVLAQTALRGYDNDLAVRCRQAAGSGARWLCERMEAPGGIEPTP
;
A
#
# COMPACT_ATOMS: atom_id res chain seq x y z
N MET A 1 25.49 -17.76 -29.07
CA MET A 1 24.56 -17.35 -30.14
C MET A 1 23.30 -16.89 -29.46
N SER A 2 23.03 -15.58 -29.46
CA SER A 2 21.80 -15.02 -28.90
C SER A 2 20.67 -15.42 -29.84
N GLU A 3 19.90 -16.44 -29.50
CA GLU A 3 18.64 -16.68 -30.22
C GLU A 3 17.81 -15.39 -30.13
N SER A 4 17.39 -14.85 -31.27
CA SER A 4 16.45 -13.74 -31.32
C SER A 4 15.09 -14.21 -30.80
N ILE A 5 14.35 -13.33 -30.13
CA ILE A 5 12.94 -13.60 -29.80
C ILE A 5 12.14 -13.85 -31.10
N ASP A 6 11.27 -14.86 -31.11
CA ASP A 6 10.33 -15.06 -32.22
C ASP A 6 9.26 -13.96 -32.17
N ILE A 7 9.30 -13.07 -33.15
CA ILE A 7 8.36 -11.95 -33.27
C ILE A 7 6.91 -12.46 -33.35
N ARG A 8 6.68 -13.60 -34.00
CA ARG A 8 5.31 -14.15 -34.12
C ARG A 8 4.78 -14.59 -32.77
N THR A 9 5.60 -15.26 -31.96
CA THR A 9 5.24 -15.65 -30.59
C THR A 9 4.99 -14.41 -29.74
N LEU A 10 5.87 -13.41 -29.82
CA LEU A 10 5.70 -12.15 -29.08
C LEU A 10 4.38 -11.45 -29.44
N ASP A 11 4.07 -11.31 -30.73
CA ASP A 11 2.83 -10.70 -31.21
C ASP A 11 1.60 -11.49 -30.74
N ALA A 12 1.65 -12.82 -30.81
CA ALA A 12 0.56 -13.68 -30.35
C ALA A 12 0.34 -13.59 -28.83
N THR A 13 1.42 -13.57 -28.04
CA THR A 13 1.35 -13.35 -26.59
C THR A 13 0.78 -11.98 -26.27
N LEU A 14 1.21 -10.93 -26.99
CA LEU A 14 0.71 -9.57 -26.80
C LEU A 14 -0.79 -9.48 -27.11
N ASP A 15 -1.25 -10.10 -28.20
CA ASP A 15 -2.67 -10.11 -28.58
C ASP A 15 -3.55 -10.78 -27.52
N ASP A 16 -3.10 -11.93 -27.01
CA ASP A 16 -3.79 -12.63 -25.95
C ASP A 16 -3.83 -11.80 -24.65
N LEU A 17 -2.71 -11.18 -24.26
CA LEU A 17 -2.65 -10.33 -23.07
C LEU A 17 -3.52 -9.08 -23.18
N VAL A 18 -3.51 -8.41 -24.33
CA VAL A 18 -4.38 -7.24 -24.60
C VAL A 18 -5.84 -7.66 -24.50
N LYS A 19 -6.22 -8.79 -25.10
CA LYS A 19 -7.58 -9.32 -25.02
C LYS A 19 -7.97 -9.62 -23.56
N ARG A 20 -7.14 -10.37 -22.83
CA ARG A 20 -7.38 -10.69 -21.41
C ARG A 20 -7.54 -9.43 -20.56
N LEU A 21 -6.71 -8.41 -20.80
CA LEU A 21 -6.81 -7.14 -20.10
C LEU A 21 -8.13 -6.42 -20.42
N LEU A 22 -8.52 -6.36 -21.69
CA LEU A 22 -9.80 -5.75 -22.10
C LEU A 22 -11.02 -6.52 -21.58
N ASP A 23 -10.95 -7.85 -21.50
CA ASP A 23 -12.01 -8.72 -20.98
C ASP A 23 -12.14 -8.63 -19.45
N ALA A 24 -11.08 -8.20 -18.74
CA ALA A 24 -11.08 -8.02 -17.28
C ALA A 24 -11.80 -6.74 -16.80
N ARG A 25 -12.36 -5.94 -17.72
CA ARG A 25 -13.10 -4.72 -17.37
C ARG A 25 -14.47 -5.05 -16.78
N ASP A 26 -14.96 -4.16 -15.92
CA ASP A 26 -16.35 -4.18 -15.46
C ASP A 26 -17.31 -3.60 -16.51
N GLU A 27 -18.61 -3.62 -16.20
CA GLU A 27 -19.68 -3.09 -17.05
C GLU A 27 -19.54 -1.59 -17.38
N THR A 28 -18.75 -0.86 -16.59
CA THR A 28 -18.47 0.56 -16.81
C THR A 28 -17.23 0.79 -17.66
N GLY A 29 -16.54 -0.28 -18.08
CA GLY A 29 -15.34 -0.24 -18.90
C GLY A 29 -14.05 0.05 -18.11
N ARG A 30 -14.07 -0.09 -16.78
CA ARG A 30 -12.94 0.16 -15.88
C ARG A 30 -12.36 -1.13 -15.35
N TRP A 31 -11.18 -1.05 -14.73
CA TRP A 31 -10.60 -2.16 -13.97
C TRP A 31 -10.81 -1.89 -12.49
N GLN A 32 -11.47 -2.80 -11.78
CA GLN A 32 -11.69 -2.63 -10.35
C GLN A 32 -10.46 -3.02 -9.52
N GLY A 33 -9.79 -4.12 -9.90
CA GLY A 33 -8.71 -4.70 -9.11
C GLY A 33 -9.15 -5.15 -7.71
N ARG A 34 -8.51 -6.17 -7.15
CA ARG A 34 -8.77 -6.61 -5.77
C ARG A 34 -7.46 -7.04 -5.14
N LEU A 35 -7.26 -6.70 -3.87
CA LEU A 35 -6.16 -7.27 -3.09
C LEU A 35 -6.45 -8.73 -2.73
N SER A 36 -5.41 -9.50 -2.48
CA SER A 36 -5.54 -10.87 -1.96
C SER A 36 -6.29 -10.89 -0.63
N SER A 37 -6.94 -12.03 -0.33
CA SER A 37 -7.48 -12.25 1.02
C SER A 37 -6.33 -12.28 2.02
N SER A 38 -6.54 -11.67 3.18
CA SER A 38 -5.50 -11.51 4.19
C SER A 38 -5.89 -12.16 5.51
N ALA A 39 -5.00 -13.00 6.05
CA ALA A 39 -5.19 -13.61 7.37
C ALA A 39 -5.21 -12.55 8.47
N LEU A 40 -4.36 -11.52 8.37
CA LEU A 40 -4.34 -10.38 9.27
C LEU A 40 -5.70 -9.65 9.28
N SER A 41 -6.21 -9.32 8.09
CA SER A 41 -7.46 -8.59 7.96
C SER A 41 -8.65 -9.41 8.47
N THR A 42 -8.69 -10.70 8.10
CA THR A 42 -9.73 -11.65 8.53
C THR A 42 -9.74 -11.81 10.05
N ALA A 43 -8.57 -11.96 10.68
CA ALA A 43 -8.45 -12.06 12.12
C ALA A 43 -8.93 -10.79 12.84
N ALA A 44 -8.50 -9.62 12.38
CA ALA A 44 -8.89 -8.35 12.96
C ALA A 44 -10.42 -8.11 12.83
N ALA A 45 -10.98 -8.32 11.63
CA ALA A 45 -12.40 -8.12 11.35
C ALA A 45 -13.29 -9.05 12.16
N ALA A 46 -13.00 -10.37 12.16
CA ALA A 46 -13.76 -11.35 12.93
C ALA A 46 -13.71 -11.03 14.44
N PHE A 47 -12.54 -10.67 14.97
CA PHE A 47 -12.41 -10.29 16.37
C PHE A 47 -13.16 -9.00 16.71
N ALA A 48 -13.11 -7.99 15.86
CA ALA A 48 -13.84 -6.74 16.06
C ALA A 48 -15.35 -6.98 16.11
N LEU A 49 -15.90 -7.75 15.16
CA LEU A 49 -17.33 -8.09 15.12
C LEU A 49 -17.75 -8.86 16.38
N ALA A 50 -16.99 -9.89 16.78
CA ALA A 50 -17.24 -10.63 18.01
C ALA A 50 -17.15 -9.75 19.27
N LYS A 51 -16.25 -8.75 19.28
CA LYS A 51 -16.08 -7.84 20.42
C LYS A 51 -17.24 -6.87 20.56
N VAL A 52 -17.88 -6.47 19.46
CA VAL A 52 -19.05 -5.60 19.45
C VAL A 52 -20.30 -6.35 19.88
N ASP A 53 -20.61 -7.45 19.18
CA ASP A 53 -21.79 -8.27 19.46
C ASP A 53 -21.57 -9.73 18.98
N PRO A 54 -21.18 -10.64 19.89
CA PRO A 54 -20.82 -12.01 19.53
C PRO A 54 -22.02 -12.86 19.10
N GLU A 55 -23.24 -12.51 19.51
CA GLU A 55 -24.43 -13.27 19.12
C GLU A 55 -24.91 -12.85 17.74
N LYS A 56 -24.99 -11.54 17.50
CA LYS A 56 -25.44 -10.98 16.23
C LYS A 56 -24.51 -11.33 15.07
N TYR A 57 -23.19 -11.29 15.29
CA TYR A 57 -22.21 -11.47 14.23
C TYR A 57 -21.62 -12.88 14.15
N ARG A 58 -22.13 -13.84 14.92
CA ARG A 58 -21.63 -15.22 15.03
C ARG A 58 -21.31 -15.88 13.68
N ALA A 59 -22.23 -15.77 12.70
CA ALA A 59 -22.04 -16.41 11.41
C ALA A 59 -20.81 -15.89 10.65
N LEU A 60 -20.59 -14.57 10.68
CA LEU A 60 -19.44 -13.93 10.05
C LEU A 60 -18.14 -14.26 10.79
N THR A 61 -18.17 -14.26 12.12
CA THR A 61 -17.00 -14.59 12.93
C THR A 61 -16.59 -16.05 12.78
N ASP A 62 -17.56 -16.97 12.77
CA ASP A 62 -17.31 -18.39 12.54
C ASP A 62 -16.80 -18.65 11.11
N GLY A 63 -17.30 -17.90 10.12
CA GLY A 63 -16.78 -17.90 8.75
C GLY A 63 -15.30 -17.51 8.69
N GLY A 64 -14.93 -16.38 9.28
CA GLY A 64 -13.55 -15.91 9.32
C GLY A 64 -12.62 -16.87 10.08
N LEU A 65 -13.04 -17.39 11.23
CA LEU A 65 -12.24 -18.36 12.00
C LEU A 65 -12.03 -19.67 11.24
N ARG A 66 -13.05 -20.16 10.53
CA ARG A 66 -12.93 -21.34 9.66
C ARG A 66 -11.92 -21.08 8.54
N TRP A 67 -12.05 -19.95 7.86
CA TRP A 67 -11.12 -19.57 6.80
C TRP A 67 -9.68 -19.48 7.32
N LEU A 68 -9.45 -18.89 8.50
CA LEU A 68 -8.13 -18.84 9.13
C LEU A 68 -7.58 -20.23 9.44
N ALA A 69 -8.41 -21.15 9.94
CA ALA A 69 -7.98 -22.52 10.24
C ALA A 69 -7.60 -23.30 8.97
N GLU A 70 -8.34 -23.09 7.87
CA GLU A 70 -8.08 -23.71 6.56
C GLU A 70 -6.80 -23.18 5.90
N HIS A 71 -6.43 -21.92 6.17
CA HIS A 71 -5.26 -21.25 5.57
C HIS A 71 -4.10 -21.07 6.56
N GLN A 72 -4.01 -21.89 7.60
CA GLN A 72 -2.83 -21.95 8.47
C GLN A 72 -1.69 -22.63 7.73
N ASN A 73 -0.51 -22.00 7.71
CA ASN A 73 0.67 -22.57 7.07
C ASN A 73 1.07 -23.90 7.73
N THR A 74 1.84 -24.71 7.01
CA THR A 74 2.30 -26.02 7.49
C THR A 74 3.15 -25.93 8.77
N ASP A 75 3.86 -24.82 8.97
CA ASP A 75 4.63 -24.54 10.18
C ASP A 75 3.78 -24.12 11.40
N GLY A 76 2.48 -23.87 11.22
CA GLY A 76 1.56 -23.47 12.29
C GLY A 76 1.34 -21.96 12.42
N GLY A 77 2.06 -21.13 11.66
CA GLY A 77 1.84 -19.69 11.61
C GLY A 77 0.92 -19.24 10.47
N TRP A 78 0.83 -17.91 10.28
CA TRP A 78 0.19 -17.27 9.14
C TRP A 78 1.05 -16.14 8.59
N GLY A 79 1.04 -16.01 7.26
CA GLY A 79 1.56 -14.85 6.55
C GLY A 79 0.46 -13.84 6.21
N ASP A 80 0.83 -12.75 5.53
CA ASP A 80 -0.10 -11.65 5.23
C ASP A 80 -1.15 -12.04 4.19
N THR A 81 -0.82 -12.98 3.30
CA THR A 81 -1.71 -13.66 2.36
C THR A 81 -1.64 -15.18 2.53
N ILE A 82 -2.48 -15.92 1.80
CA ILE A 82 -2.47 -17.40 1.79
C ILE A 82 -1.20 -18.01 1.19
N ARG A 83 -0.35 -17.20 0.54
CA ARG A 83 0.91 -17.64 -0.05
C ARG A 83 2.14 -17.14 0.70
N SER A 84 1.94 -16.21 1.63
CA SER A 84 3.02 -15.55 2.33
C SER A 84 3.59 -16.44 3.44
N ALA A 85 4.89 -16.30 3.69
CA ALA A 85 5.55 -16.98 4.80
C ALA A 85 4.98 -16.53 6.16
N SER A 86 4.99 -17.45 7.13
CA SER A 86 4.51 -17.17 8.48
C SER A 86 5.30 -16.03 9.13
N ASN A 87 4.60 -15.03 9.66
CA ASN A 87 5.20 -13.91 10.37
C ASN A 87 4.54 -13.64 11.73
N ILE A 88 5.30 -13.04 12.65
CA ILE A 88 4.87 -12.89 14.04
C ILE A 88 3.62 -12.01 14.18
N SER A 89 3.51 -10.98 13.35
CA SER A 89 2.46 -9.97 13.44
C SER A 89 1.11 -10.58 13.10
N THR A 90 1.04 -11.24 11.95
CA THR A 90 -0.18 -11.89 11.47
C THR A 90 -0.51 -13.12 12.31
N THR A 91 0.48 -13.90 12.71
CA THR A 91 0.26 -15.07 13.58
C THR A 91 -0.31 -14.69 14.95
N LEU A 92 0.18 -13.62 15.59
CA LEU A 92 -0.36 -13.14 16.88
C LEU A 92 -1.81 -12.67 16.76
N LEU A 93 -2.16 -11.98 15.67
CA LEU A 93 -3.53 -11.54 15.41
C LEU A 93 -4.45 -12.74 15.17
N CYS A 94 -4.04 -13.71 14.35
CA CYS A 94 -4.82 -14.92 14.10
C CYS A 94 -5.04 -15.73 15.40
N TRP A 95 -3.97 -15.95 16.18
CA TRP A 95 -4.07 -16.62 17.49
C TRP A 95 -4.98 -15.87 18.47
N SER A 96 -4.95 -14.53 18.45
CA SER A 96 -5.83 -13.70 19.29
C SER A 96 -7.29 -13.79 18.84
N ALA A 97 -7.57 -13.90 17.53
CA ALA A 97 -8.93 -14.07 17.02
C ALA A 97 -9.58 -15.36 17.52
N PHE A 98 -8.83 -16.46 17.65
CA PHE A 98 -9.37 -17.72 18.17
C PHE A 98 -9.80 -17.67 19.65
N SER A 99 -9.48 -16.60 20.40
CA SER A 99 -10.00 -16.43 21.77
C SER A 99 -11.53 -16.30 21.81
N ILE A 100 -12.19 -16.00 20.69
CA ILE A 100 -13.65 -15.91 20.55
C ILE A 100 -14.31 -17.25 20.91
N VAL A 101 -13.67 -18.38 20.53
CA VAL A 101 -14.23 -19.74 20.60
C VAL A 101 -13.38 -20.70 21.41
N GLU A 102 -12.35 -20.21 22.11
CA GLU A 102 -11.39 -21.07 22.82
C GLU A 102 -12.04 -21.99 23.86
N ARG A 103 -13.16 -21.57 24.46
CA ARG A 103 -13.92 -22.40 25.42
C ARG A 103 -14.70 -23.55 24.78
N SER A 104 -14.96 -23.52 23.46
CA SER A 104 -15.70 -24.58 22.77
C SER A 104 -14.81 -25.72 22.28
N ASN A 105 -13.48 -25.58 22.37
CA ASN A 105 -12.48 -26.53 21.84
C ASN A 105 -12.63 -26.85 20.34
N THR A 106 -13.37 -26.05 19.57
CA THR A 106 -13.65 -26.33 18.15
C THR A 106 -12.41 -26.27 17.26
N PHE A 107 -11.44 -25.42 17.58
CA PHE A 107 -10.21 -25.22 16.81
C PHE A 107 -8.94 -25.50 17.62
N SER A 108 -9.00 -26.43 18.59
CA SER A 108 -7.88 -26.72 19.50
C SER A 108 -6.57 -27.00 18.76
N HIS A 109 -6.60 -27.84 17.73
CA HIS A 109 -5.42 -28.19 16.94
C HIS A 109 -4.79 -26.97 16.24
N THR A 110 -5.60 -26.09 15.64
CA THR A 110 -5.12 -24.85 15.02
C THR A 110 -4.47 -23.92 16.04
N ILE A 111 -5.08 -23.79 17.23
CA ILE A 111 -4.58 -22.97 18.33
C ILE A 111 -3.25 -23.52 18.87
N GLU A 112 -3.14 -24.83 19.08
CA GLU A 112 -1.93 -25.49 19.59
C GLU A 112 -0.73 -25.32 18.64
N ARG A 113 -0.98 -25.42 17.32
CA ARG A 113 0.05 -25.19 16.30
C ARG A 113 0.52 -23.73 16.29
N ALA A 114 -0.41 -22.79 16.40
CA ALA A 114 -0.09 -21.36 16.49
C ALA A 114 0.75 -21.05 17.74
N GLN A 115 0.34 -21.59 18.89
CA GLN A 115 1.07 -21.47 20.16
C GLN A 115 2.49 -22.04 20.06
N SER A 116 2.64 -23.22 19.46
CA SER A 116 3.94 -23.86 19.24
C SER A 116 4.86 -23.00 18.36
N TRP A 117 4.31 -22.46 17.26
CA TRP A 117 5.06 -21.57 16.38
C TRP A 117 5.48 -20.27 17.09
N ILE A 118 4.56 -19.63 17.83
CA ILE A 118 4.84 -18.39 18.58
C ILE A 118 5.90 -18.66 19.65
N ALA A 119 5.76 -19.73 20.44
CA ALA A 119 6.72 -20.08 21.47
C ALA A 119 8.12 -20.36 20.87
N ALA A 120 8.19 -21.01 19.71
CA ALA A 120 9.47 -21.22 19.01
C ALA A 120 10.14 -19.92 18.56
N LYS A 121 9.36 -18.87 18.21
CA LYS A 121 9.90 -17.58 17.76
C LYS A 121 10.17 -16.60 18.91
N ALA A 122 9.30 -16.57 19.92
CA ALA A 122 9.38 -15.64 21.06
C ALA A 122 10.11 -16.23 22.28
N GLY A 123 10.36 -17.53 22.29
CA GLY A 123 10.91 -18.29 23.43
C GLY A 123 9.85 -18.76 24.42
N SER A 124 8.71 -18.06 24.53
CA SER A 124 7.55 -18.49 25.31
C SER A 124 6.28 -17.74 24.87
N LEU A 125 5.13 -18.12 25.45
CA LEU A 125 3.88 -17.38 25.30
C LEU A 125 3.69 -16.29 26.36
N GLU A 126 4.69 -16.04 27.21
CA GLU A 126 4.58 -15.06 28.28
C GLU A 126 4.49 -13.64 27.70
N PRO A 127 3.64 -12.75 28.25
CA PRO A 127 3.39 -11.42 27.70
C PRO A 127 4.66 -10.58 27.48
N ALA A 128 5.66 -10.71 28.36
CA ALA A 128 6.93 -10.01 28.24
C ALA A 128 7.76 -10.48 27.04
N ALA A 129 7.75 -11.78 26.73
CA ALA A 129 8.44 -12.33 25.57
C ALA A 129 7.78 -11.88 24.26
N LEU A 130 6.45 -11.88 24.21
CA LEU A 130 5.69 -11.42 23.06
C LEU A 130 5.94 -9.93 22.77
N ALA A 131 5.91 -9.09 23.80
CA ALA A 131 6.19 -7.67 23.67
C ALA A 131 7.64 -7.40 23.21
N ALA A 132 8.62 -8.10 23.79
CA ALA A 132 10.02 -7.96 23.42
C ALA A 132 10.28 -8.35 21.95
N LEU A 133 9.63 -9.41 21.46
CA LEU A 133 9.75 -9.83 20.06
C LEU A 133 9.18 -8.78 19.09
N LEU A 134 8.05 -8.16 19.42
CA LEU A 134 7.48 -7.09 18.61
C LEU A 134 8.33 -5.81 18.65
N ASP A 135 8.88 -5.46 19.81
CA ASP A 135 9.81 -4.35 19.96
C ASP A 135 11.09 -4.58 19.16
N ALA A 136 11.59 -5.81 19.09
CA ALA A 136 12.75 -6.16 18.26
C ALA A 136 12.47 -6.02 16.76
N LYS A 137 11.26 -6.36 16.30
CA LYS A 137 10.85 -6.27 14.89
C LYS A 137 10.58 -4.83 14.44
N TYR A 138 9.81 -4.07 15.22
CA TYR A 138 9.31 -2.75 14.82
C TYR A 138 10.11 -1.58 15.43
N GLY A 139 10.96 -1.85 16.41
CA GLY A 139 11.79 -0.85 17.07
C GLY A 139 10.95 0.27 17.68
N ARG A 140 11.28 1.52 17.33
CA ARG A 140 10.57 2.70 17.84
C ARG A 140 9.29 3.04 17.07
N ASP A 141 9.03 2.38 15.93
CA ASP A 141 7.80 2.58 15.18
C ASP A 141 6.64 1.87 15.88
N ARG A 142 5.69 2.68 16.35
CA ARG A 142 4.53 2.22 17.12
C ARG A 142 3.31 1.96 16.23
N SER A 143 3.40 2.28 14.94
CA SER A 143 2.26 2.25 14.01
C SER A 143 1.71 0.83 13.85
N PHE A 144 2.58 -0.18 13.95
CA PHE A 144 2.22 -1.59 13.79
C PHE A 144 2.15 -2.37 15.11
N SER A 145 3.05 -2.11 16.06
CA SER A 145 3.09 -2.87 17.33
C SER A 145 1.91 -2.55 18.26
N ALA A 146 1.45 -1.30 18.31
CA ALA A 146 0.37 -0.91 19.21
C ALA A 146 -0.99 -1.56 18.87
N PRO A 147 -1.45 -1.62 17.59
CA PRO A 147 -2.67 -2.36 17.23
C PRO A 147 -2.60 -3.85 17.58
N ILE A 148 -1.47 -4.52 17.29
CA ILE A 148 -1.28 -5.95 17.57
C ILE A 148 -1.40 -6.22 19.07
N LEU A 149 -0.62 -5.50 19.88
CA LEU A 149 -0.64 -5.66 21.34
C LEU A 149 -2.01 -5.29 21.95
N THR A 150 -2.73 -4.34 21.34
CA THR A 150 -4.09 -3.99 21.78
C THR A 150 -5.06 -5.15 21.55
N MET A 151 -5.03 -5.80 20.39
CA MET A 151 -5.84 -6.99 20.15
C MET A 151 -5.45 -8.13 21.09
N CYS A 152 -4.15 -8.39 21.27
CA CYS A 152 -3.68 -9.40 22.23
C CYS A 152 -4.16 -9.11 23.66
N ALA A 153 -4.13 -7.86 24.12
CA ALA A 153 -4.65 -7.47 25.43
C ALA A 153 -6.17 -7.68 25.53
N LEU A 154 -6.93 -7.28 24.49
CA LEU A 154 -8.39 -7.46 24.44
C LEU A 154 -8.82 -8.93 24.36
N ALA A 155 -7.96 -9.79 23.81
CA ALA A 155 -8.13 -11.23 23.72
C ALA A 155 -7.63 -11.98 24.97
N GLY A 156 -7.07 -11.28 25.96
CA GLY A 156 -6.52 -11.89 27.19
C GLY A 156 -5.17 -12.57 27.02
N ARG A 157 -4.52 -12.46 25.85
CA ARG A 157 -3.20 -13.06 25.58
C ARG A 157 -2.07 -12.40 26.35
N LEU A 158 -2.29 -11.19 26.86
CA LEU A 158 -1.33 -10.46 27.70
C LEU A 158 -1.68 -10.54 29.20
N GLY A 159 -2.58 -11.44 29.59
CA GLY A 159 -3.12 -11.57 30.95
C GLY A 159 -4.39 -10.74 31.17
N GLU A 160 -4.75 -10.55 32.44
CA GLU A 160 -6.00 -9.87 32.83
C GLU A 160 -5.80 -8.47 33.43
N GLY A 161 -6.84 -7.65 33.31
CA GLY A 161 -6.94 -6.36 33.97
C GLY A 161 -5.83 -5.38 33.60
N ARG A 162 -5.45 -4.54 34.55
CA ARG A 162 -4.53 -3.40 34.32
C ARG A 162 -3.11 -3.83 33.92
N GLN A 163 -2.65 -5.00 34.34
CA GLN A 163 -1.29 -5.47 34.07
C GLN A 163 -1.10 -5.84 32.60
N ALA A 164 -2.11 -6.41 31.94
CA ALA A 164 -2.04 -6.75 30.51
C ALA A 164 -1.73 -5.53 29.62
N TRP A 165 -2.25 -4.37 29.99
CA TRP A 165 -2.07 -3.11 29.28
C TRP A 165 -0.74 -2.42 29.57
N GLN A 166 0.16 -3.06 30.33
CA GLN A 166 1.49 -2.50 30.55
C GLN A 166 2.37 -2.53 29.31
N TYR A 167 2.15 -3.54 28.45
CA TYR A 167 2.87 -3.77 27.21
C TYR A 167 2.32 -2.92 26.05
N VAL A 168 1.04 -2.53 26.10
CA VAL A 168 0.47 -1.60 25.12
C VAL A 168 0.98 -0.20 25.40
N GLN A 169 1.84 0.31 24.51
CA GLN A 169 2.42 1.64 24.66
C GLN A 169 1.33 2.73 24.61
N PRO A 170 1.36 3.73 25.51
CA PRO A 170 0.37 4.80 25.50
C PRO A 170 0.46 5.63 24.21
N LEU A 171 -0.68 5.81 23.53
CA LEU A 171 -0.80 6.73 22.40
C LEU A 171 -1.47 8.04 22.84
N PRO A 172 -0.93 9.21 22.43
CA PRO A 172 -1.38 10.52 22.91
C PRO A 172 -2.62 11.00 22.15
N PHE A 173 -3.76 10.31 22.33
CA PHE A 173 -5.02 10.65 21.64
C PHE A 173 -5.50 12.08 21.88
N GLU A 174 -5.16 12.67 23.03
CA GLU A 174 -5.48 14.06 23.36
C GLU A 174 -4.90 15.07 22.36
N LEU A 175 -3.85 14.72 21.62
CA LEU A 175 -3.32 15.60 20.59
C LEU A 175 -4.32 15.79 19.44
N ALA A 176 -5.18 14.82 19.17
CA ALA A 176 -6.15 14.88 18.07
C ALA A 176 -7.15 16.04 18.16
N VAL A 177 -7.31 16.67 19.32
CA VAL A 177 -8.17 17.87 19.48
C VAL A 177 -7.43 19.18 19.23
N LEU A 178 -6.11 19.15 19.12
CA LEU A 178 -5.32 20.35 18.89
C LEU A 178 -5.49 20.82 17.44
N PRO A 179 -5.60 22.14 17.21
CA PRO A 179 -5.55 22.69 15.86
C PRO A 179 -4.32 22.22 15.08
N ARG A 180 -4.50 21.85 13.80
CA ARG A 180 -3.41 21.35 12.94
C ARG A 180 -2.23 22.30 12.80
N TRP A 181 -2.46 23.62 12.84
CA TRP A 181 -1.39 24.62 12.78
C TRP A 181 -0.39 24.49 13.95
N LEU A 182 -0.84 24.00 15.11
CA LEU A 182 0.06 23.74 16.25
C LEU A 182 0.98 22.56 15.98
N PHE A 183 0.53 21.54 15.25
CA PHE A 183 1.38 20.41 14.87
C PHE A 183 2.45 20.82 13.87
N ALA A 184 2.08 21.65 12.89
CA ALA A 184 3.04 22.25 11.96
C ALA A 184 4.05 23.14 12.69
N ALA A 185 3.59 23.98 13.63
CA ALA A 185 4.45 24.86 14.42
C ALA A 185 5.39 24.11 15.37
N MET A 186 4.92 23.01 15.97
CA MET A 186 5.70 22.19 16.91
C MET A 186 6.52 21.08 16.24
N ARG A 187 6.47 20.97 14.90
CA ARG A 187 7.10 19.87 14.12
C ARG A 187 6.75 18.47 14.64
N LEU A 188 5.53 18.31 15.16
CA LEU A 188 5.10 17.03 15.70
C LEU A 188 4.82 16.06 14.53
N PRO A 189 5.35 14.83 14.57
CA PRO A 189 5.13 13.85 13.53
C PRO A 189 3.68 13.34 13.63
N VAL A 190 2.79 13.88 12.80
CA VAL A 190 1.41 13.38 12.71
C VAL A 190 1.23 12.71 11.37
N VAL A 191 1.14 11.39 11.41
CA VAL A 191 0.67 10.60 10.29
C VAL A 191 -0.84 10.81 10.19
N SER A 192 -1.28 11.68 9.29
CA SER A 192 -2.70 12.06 9.20
C SER A 192 -3.63 10.86 8.99
N TYR A 193 -3.16 9.77 8.40
CA TYR A 193 -3.95 8.56 8.14
C TYR A 193 -3.97 7.56 9.31
N ALA A 194 -3.07 7.68 10.29
CA ALA A 194 -3.08 6.80 11.48
C ALA A 194 -3.93 7.38 12.63
N LEU A 195 -4.49 8.57 12.43
CA LEU A 195 -5.25 9.32 13.42
C LEU A 195 -6.39 8.49 14.06
N PRO A 196 -7.19 7.69 13.30
CA PRO A 196 -8.28 6.93 13.89
C PRO A 196 -7.79 5.86 14.85
N ALA A 197 -6.78 5.08 14.44
CA ALA A 197 -6.14 4.09 15.30
C ALA A 197 -5.51 4.76 16.53
N LEU A 198 -4.80 5.88 16.37
CA LEU A 198 -4.21 6.63 17.46
C LEU A 198 -5.25 7.04 18.50
N ILE A 199 -6.43 7.51 18.06
CA ILE A 199 -7.50 7.90 18.96
C ILE A 199 -8.11 6.67 19.64
N ALA A 200 -8.51 5.66 18.87
CA ALA A 200 -9.24 4.51 19.40
C ALA A 200 -8.38 3.66 20.35
N ILE A 201 -7.17 3.30 19.92
CA ILE A 201 -6.20 2.54 20.73
C ILE A 201 -5.73 3.37 21.92
N GLY A 202 -5.47 4.66 21.73
CA GLY A 202 -5.09 5.56 22.81
C GLY A 202 -6.16 5.66 23.90
N GLN A 203 -7.43 5.71 23.51
CA GLN A 203 -8.56 5.69 24.44
C GLN A 203 -8.72 4.33 25.13
N ALA A 204 -8.55 3.21 24.42
CA ALA A 204 -8.57 1.88 25.02
C ALA A 204 -7.47 1.73 26.09
N GLY A 205 -6.24 2.13 25.76
CA GLY A 205 -5.13 2.14 26.72
C GLY A 205 -5.40 3.05 27.93
N PHE A 206 -6.01 4.22 27.73
CA PHE A 206 -6.40 5.10 28.84
C PHE A 206 -7.50 4.50 29.72
N TYR A 207 -8.49 3.84 29.11
CA TYR A 207 -9.60 3.19 29.82
C TYR A 207 -9.08 2.08 30.75
N HIS A 208 -8.26 1.17 30.20
CA HIS A 208 -7.76 -0.01 30.92
C HIS A 208 -6.56 0.28 31.83
N ARG A 209 -5.75 1.30 31.51
CA ARG A 209 -4.57 1.70 32.28
C ARG A 209 -4.53 3.20 32.51
N ARG A 210 -5.44 3.69 33.35
CA ARG A 210 -5.50 5.11 33.73
C ARG A 210 -4.16 5.62 34.31
N PRO A 211 -3.62 6.75 33.83
CA PRO A 211 -2.41 7.36 34.38
C PRO A 211 -2.51 7.59 35.89
N ARG A 212 -1.41 7.40 36.61
CA ARG A 212 -1.33 7.72 38.05
C ARG A 212 -1.32 9.23 38.30
N ASN A 213 -0.71 10.00 37.39
CA ASN A 213 -0.69 11.47 37.45
C ASN A 213 -2.13 12.04 37.28
N PRO A 214 -2.63 12.82 38.26
CA PRO A 214 -4.01 13.33 38.25
C PRO A 214 -4.25 14.38 37.14
N LEU A 215 -3.27 15.21 36.81
CA LEU A 215 -3.38 16.21 35.74
C LEU A 215 -3.52 15.52 34.38
N THR A 216 -2.63 14.57 34.08
CA THR A 216 -2.72 13.77 32.85
C THR A 216 -4.05 13.03 32.76
N ARG A 217 -4.53 12.48 33.88
CA ARG A 217 -5.83 11.81 33.94
C ARG A 217 -6.99 12.75 33.62
N MET A 218 -6.98 13.96 34.18
CA MET A 218 -8.00 14.97 33.94
C MET A 218 -7.99 15.43 32.47
N VAL A 219 -6.82 15.80 31.94
CA VAL A 219 -6.67 16.26 30.54
C VAL A 219 -7.18 15.20 29.57
N ARG A 220 -6.72 13.95 29.70
CA ARG A 220 -7.14 12.84 28.83
C ARG A 220 -8.62 12.50 29.01
N GLY A 221 -9.15 12.61 30.24
CA GLY A 221 -10.57 12.44 30.51
C GLY A 221 -11.45 13.48 29.81
N LEU A 222 -11.05 14.76 29.84
CA LEU A 222 -11.74 15.86 29.16
C LEU A 222 -11.64 15.75 27.63
N ALA A 223 -10.51 15.24 27.11
CA ALA A 223 -10.30 15.06 25.67
C ALA A 223 -11.18 13.94 25.08
N ARG A 224 -11.50 12.89 25.84
CA ARG A 224 -12.18 11.66 25.37
C ARG A 224 -13.41 11.91 24.49
N ARG A 225 -14.36 12.73 24.97
CA ARG A 225 -15.58 13.06 24.20
C ARG A 225 -15.32 13.92 22.96
N ARG A 226 -14.28 14.76 22.99
CA ARG A 226 -13.92 15.59 21.84
C ARG A 226 -13.23 14.75 20.77
N THR A 227 -12.36 13.81 21.17
CA THR A 227 -11.68 12.91 20.23
C THR A 227 -12.63 11.92 19.57
N LEU A 228 -13.69 11.48 20.27
CA LEU A 228 -14.76 10.69 19.63
C LEU A 228 -15.51 11.49 18.55
N ARG A 229 -15.79 12.77 18.79
CA ARG A 229 -16.37 13.65 17.76
C ARG A 229 -15.44 13.89 16.57
N VAL A 230 -14.12 13.95 16.81
CA VAL A 230 -13.13 13.99 15.73
C VAL A 230 -13.17 12.71 14.92
N LEU A 231 -13.21 11.53 15.57
CA LEU A 231 -13.35 10.24 14.89
C LEU A 231 -14.61 10.16 14.02
N GLU A 232 -15.74 10.58 14.56
CA GLU A 232 -17.02 10.60 13.85
C GLU A 232 -16.97 11.53 12.64
N ALA A 233 -16.39 12.72 12.80
CA ALA A 233 -16.28 13.71 11.72
C ALA A 233 -15.35 13.26 10.58
N VAL A 234 -14.35 12.42 10.86
CA VAL A 234 -13.43 11.92 9.83
C VAL A 234 -13.82 10.55 9.26
N GLN A 235 -14.84 9.90 9.82
CA GLN A 235 -15.33 8.63 9.30
C GLN A 235 -16.11 8.88 7.99
N PRO A 236 -15.71 8.23 6.89
CA PRO A 236 -16.42 8.31 5.61
C PRO A 236 -17.83 7.71 5.67
N ASP A 237 -18.66 8.05 4.69
CA ASP A 237 -20.04 7.55 4.57
C ASP A 237 -20.13 6.03 4.39
N THR A 238 -19.07 5.38 3.88
CA THR A 238 -18.96 3.91 3.83
C THR A 238 -18.85 3.31 5.24
N GLY A 239 -18.34 4.07 6.20
CA GLY A 239 -18.15 3.68 7.60
C GLY A 239 -16.76 3.12 7.91
N GLY A 240 -15.96 2.79 6.88
CA GLY A 240 -14.58 2.31 7.04
C GLY A 240 -13.58 3.45 7.01
N PHE A 241 -12.43 3.28 7.66
CA PHE A 241 -11.32 4.22 7.56
C PHE A 241 -10.33 3.74 6.49
N LEU A 242 -9.93 4.62 5.58
CA LEU A 242 -9.02 4.32 4.46
C LEU A 242 -9.51 3.21 3.54
N GLU A 243 -10.82 2.93 3.48
CA GLU A 243 -11.33 1.73 2.78
C GLU A 243 -10.62 0.43 3.21
N ALA A 244 -10.05 0.41 4.43
CA ALA A 244 -9.19 -0.65 4.93
C ALA A 244 -9.87 -1.39 6.09
N ALA A 245 -10.10 -2.70 5.92
CA ALA A 245 -10.71 -3.54 6.93
C ALA A 245 -9.87 -3.66 8.22
N PRO A 246 -8.53 -3.84 8.18
CA PRO A 246 -7.73 -3.96 9.41
C PRO A 246 -7.80 -2.70 10.29
N LEU A 247 -7.63 -1.51 9.69
CA LEU A 247 -7.68 -0.25 10.43
C LEU A 247 -9.06 -0.04 11.05
N THR A 248 -10.11 -0.27 10.27
CA THR A 248 -11.50 -0.17 10.72
C THR A 248 -11.80 -1.12 11.88
N ALA A 249 -11.32 -2.37 11.77
CA ALA A 249 -11.44 -3.36 12.83
C ALA A 249 -10.71 -2.96 14.12
N PHE A 250 -9.47 -2.46 14.02
CA PHE A 250 -8.72 -1.98 15.19
C PHE A 250 -9.43 -0.83 15.90
N VAL A 251 -10.05 0.09 15.15
CA VAL A 251 -10.88 1.15 15.73
C VAL A 251 -12.10 0.56 16.44
N ALA A 252 -12.88 -0.29 15.76
CA ALA A 252 -14.09 -0.88 16.30
C ALA A 252 -13.83 -1.69 17.58
N MET A 253 -12.86 -2.61 17.56
CA MET A 253 -12.53 -3.45 18.73
C MET A 253 -12.01 -2.63 19.91
N SER A 254 -11.23 -1.57 19.65
CA SER A 254 -10.67 -0.72 20.70
C SER A 254 -11.75 0.11 21.38
N LEU A 255 -12.66 0.72 20.60
CA LEU A 255 -13.77 1.48 21.13
C LEU A 255 -14.76 0.56 21.88
N ALA A 256 -15.15 -0.56 21.29
CA ALA A 256 -16.00 -1.55 21.94
C ALA A 256 -15.38 -2.06 23.25
N GLY A 257 -14.09 -2.41 23.21
CA GLY A 257 -13.30 -2.82 24.37
C GLY A 257 -13.11 -1.74 25.44
N SER A 258 -13.43 -0.47 25.14
CA SER A 258 -13.34 0.66 26.06
C SER A 258 -14.71 1.22 26.50
N GLY A 259 -15.78 0.46 26.26
CA GLY A 259 -17.15 0.81 26.66
C GLY A 259 -17.87 1.75 25.70
N GLU A 260 -17.40 1.91 24.47
CA GLU A 260 -17.99 2.79 23.44
C GLU A 260 -18.62 1.99 22.27
N LYS A 261 -19.07 0.76 22.55
CA LYS A 261 -19.60 -0.16 21.53
C LYS A 261 -20.83 0.39 20.78
N ASP A 262 -21.64 1.21 21.47
CA ASP A 262 -22.88 1.77 20.92
C ASP A 262 -22.65 3.14 20.24
N SER A 263 -21.39 3.53 20.03
CA SER A 263 -21.07 4.79 19.37
C SER A 263 -21.40 4.76 17.86
N PRO A 264 -21.74 5.91 17.25
CA PRO A 264 -21.93 6.01 15.81
C PRO A 264 -20.72 5.48 15.02
N VAL A 265 -19.52 5.76 15.53
CA VAL A 265 -18.25 5.31 14.93
C VAL A 265 -18.18 3.79 14.83
N VAL A 266 -18.48 3.08 15.92
CA VAL A 266 -18.48 1.61 15.94
C VAL A 266 -19.59 1.07 15.03
N THR A 267 -20.76 1.70 15.02
CA THR A 267 -21.86 1.30 14.14
C THR A 267 -21.47 1.38 12.65
N GLY A 268 -20.86 2.50 12.23
CA GLY A 268 -20.36 2.67 10.87
C GLY A 268 -19.23 1.69 10.53
N ALA A 269 -18.29 1.49 11.45
CA ALA A 269 -17.18 0.56 11.26
C ALA A 269 -17.68 -0.89 11.09
N VAL A 270 -18.67 -1.30 11.88
CA VAL A 270 -19.27 -2.63 11.78
C VAL A 270 -20.02 -2.81 10.47
N ARG A 271 -20.77 -1.80 10.00
CA ARG A 271 -21.40 -1.86 8.68
C ARG A 271 -20.35 -2.08 7.59
N PHE A 272 -19.26 -1.32 7.59
CA PHE A 272 -18.18 -1.51 6.64
C PHE A 272 -17.57 -2.93 6.69
N LEU A 273 -17.34 -3.48 7.88
CA LEU A 273 -16.80 -4.84 8.03
C LEU A 273 -17.79 -5.90 7.52
N VAL A 274 -19.10 -5.72 7.75
CA VAL A 274 -20.13 -6.62 7.23
C VAL A 274 -20.18 -6.55 5.70
N ASP A 275 -20.08 -5.35 5.12
CA ASP A 275 -20.19 -5.15 3.67
C ASP A 275 -18.91 -5.57 2.91
N SER A 276 -17.75 -5.64 3.58
CA SER A 276 -16.45 -5.97 2.98
C SER A 276 -16.07 -7.46 3.06
N VAL A 277 -16.88 -8.28 3.73
CA VAL A 277 -16.64 -9.72 3.83
C VAL A 277 -16.76 -10.40 2.47
N ARG A 278 -15.86 -11.34 2.17
CA ARG A 278 -15.92 -12.16 0.97
C ARG A 278 -16.82 -13.38 1.19
N ALA A 279 -17.28 -13.97 0.09
CA ALA A 279 -18.14 -15.15 0.13
C ALA A 279 -17.48 -16.36 0.84
N ASP A 280 -16.15 -16.44 0.85
CA ASP A 280 -15.38 -17.47 1.55
C ASP A 280 -15.18 -17.17 3.05
N GLY A 281 -15.71 -16.06 3.55
CA GLY A 281 -15.57 -15.62 4.95
C GLY A 281 -14.28 -14.86 5.24
N SER A 282 -13.47 -14.53 4.24
CA SER A 282 -12.24 -13.74 4.42
C SER A 282 -12.45 -12.24 4.23
N TRP A 283 -11.48 -11.45 4.69
CA TRP A 283 -11.41 -10.01 4.42
C TRP A 283 -10.13 -9.66 3.65
N PRO A 284 -10.21 -8.77 2.65
CA PRO A 284 -9.02 -8.13 2.07
C PRO A 284 -8.49 -7.02 2.98
N ILE A 285 -7.30 -6.50 2.67
CA ILE A 285 -6.79 -5.30 3.35
C ILE A 285 -7.65 -4.08 2.96
N ASP A 286 -7.75 -3.79 1.65
CA ASP A 286 -8.57 -2.70 1.10
C ASP A 286 -9.75 -3.22 0.27
N THR A 287 -10.79 -2.40 0.15
CA THR A 287 -12.01 -2.71 -0.63
C THR A 287 -11.70 -3.04 -2.10
N ASN A 288 -10.99 -2.16 -2.80
CA ASN A 288 -10.51 -2.36 -4.18
C ASN A 288 -9.41 -1.34 -4.54
N LEU A 289 -8.87 -1.42 -5.76
CA LEU A 289 -7.78 -0.58 -6.28
C LEU A 289 -8.15 0.09 -7.61
N ALA A 290 -9.43 0.45 -7.79
CA ALA A 290 -10.00 0.70 -9.11
C ALA A 290 -9.32 1.83 -9.89
N THR A 291 -8.97 2.94 -9.23
CA THR A 291 -8.25 4.04 -9.87
C THR A 291 -6.84 3.57 -10.25
N TRP A 292 -6.11 2.98 -9.29
CA TRP A 292 -4.73 2.55 -9.47
C TRP A 292 -4.58 1.61 -10.66
N VAL A 293 -5.32 0.48 -10.66
CA VAL A 293 -5.22 -0.50 -11.75
C VAL A 293 -5.79 0.03 -13.06
N THR A 294 -6.77 0.93 -13.04
CA THR A 294 -7.27 1.55 -14.28
C THR A 294 -6.21 2.42 -14.92
N THR A 295 -5.46 3.22 -14.15
CA THR A 295 -4.38 4.04 -14.72
C THR A 295 -3.24 3.20 -15.29
N LEU A 296 -2.88 2.09 -14.63
CA LEU A 296 -1.89 1.14 -15.13
C LEU A 296 -2.36 0.46 -16.43
N SER A 297 -3.61 0.02 -16.50
CA SER A 297 -4.20 -0.58 -17.70
C SER A 297 -4.24 0.38 -18.88
N ILE A 298 -4.63 1.65 -18.65
CA ILE A 298 -4.58 2.70 -19.67
C ILE A 298 -3.15 2.86 -20.20
N ASN A 299 -2.19 2.95 -19.30
CA ASN A 299 -0.79 3.16 -19.66
C ASN A 299 -0.21 1.99 -20.46
N ALA A 300 -0.58 0.75 -20.12
CA ALA A 300 -0.18 -0.45 -20.85
C ALA A 300 -0.82 -0.51 -22.25
N LEU A 301 -2.13 -0.26 -22.36
CA LEU A 301 -2.85 -0.29 -23.63
C LEU A 301 -2.45 0.85 -24.58
N ALA A 302 -2.09 2.01 -24.04
CA ALA A 302 -1.64 3.15 -24.83
C ALA A 302 -0.21 3.00 -25.39
N ALA A 303 0.56 2.02 -24.92
CA ALA A 303 1.91 1.75 -25.41
C ALA A 303 1.94 0.97 -26.74
N GLY A 304 0.80 0.43 -27.20
CA GLY A 304 0.71 -0.35 -28.44
C GLY A 304 -0.40 0.13 -29.39
N ASP A 305 -0.32 -0.32 -30.64
CA ASP A 305 -1.24 0.10 -31.71
C ASP A 305 -2.62 -0.61 -31.67
N LYS A 306 -2.78 -1.56 -30.73
CA LYS A 306 -3.98 -2.41 -30.58
C LYS A 306 -4.89 -1.94 -29.43
N GLY A 307 -4.84 -0.65 -29.14
CA GLY A 307 -5.36 -0.03 -27.93
C GLY A 307 -6.85 0.34 -27.93
N LEU A 308 -7.20 1.22 -27.00
CA LEU A 308 -8.57 1.68 -26.71
C LEU A 308 -9.14 2.52 -27.87
N ASP A 309 -10.40 2.28 -28.24
CA ASP A 309 -11.12 3.14 -29.19
C ASP A 309 -11.46 4.52 -28.59
N ASP A 310 -11.79 5.51 -29.43
CA ASP A 310 -12.09 6.88 -28.99
C ASP A 310 -13.20 6.96 -27.94
N GLY A 311 -14.22 6.10 -28.06
CA GLY A 311 -15.34 6.05 -27.11
C GLY A 311 -14.91 5.51 -25.75
N GLN A 312 -14.08 4.47 -25.74
CA GLN A 312 -13.46 3.92 -24.52
C GLN A 312 -12.52 4.94 -23.88
N GLN A 313 -11.69 5.62 -24.68
CA GLN A 313 -10.79 6.66 -24.19
C GLN A 313 -11.57 7.78 -23.49
N GLN A 314 -12.65 8.25 -24.10
CA GLN A 314 -13.50 9.29 -23.51
C GLN A 314 -14.16 8.84 -22.21
N LYS A 315 -14.67 7.60 -22.14
CA LYS A 315 -15.26 7.06 -20.90
C LYS A 315 -14.26 7.01 -19.75
N LEU A 316 -13.05 6.52 -20.02
CA LEU A 316 -11.97 6.44 -19.04
C LEU A 316 -11.50 7.83 -18.60
N ARG A 317 -11.44 8.79 -19.53
CA ARG A 317 -11.16 10.19 -19.22
C ARG A 317 -12.20 10.79 -18.28
N GLU A 318 -13.49 10.64 -18.59
CA GLU A 318 -14.57 11.14 -17.71
C GLU A 318 -14.53 10.50 -16.33
N TYR A 319 -14.19 9.21 -16.22
CA TYR A 319 -13.97 8.57 -14.93
C TYR A 319 -12.83 9.22 -14.13
N LEU A 320 -11.66 9.43 -14.73
CA LEU A 320 -10.54 10.08 -14.05
C LEU A 320 -10.87 11.52 -13.65
N LEU A 321 -11.58 12.29 -14.49
CA LEU A 321 -12.03 13.64 -14.14
C LEU A 321 -13.10 13.68 -13.04
N ALA A 322 -13.92 12.63 -12.94
CA ALA A 322 -14.93 12.49 -11.89
C ALA A 322 -14.32 12.09 -10.54
N THR A 323 -13.21 11.35 -10.54
CA THR A 323 -12.54 10.84 -9.33
C THR A 323 -11.52 11.79 -8.71
N GLN A 324 -11.15 12.86 -9.41
CA GLN A 324 -10.26 13.88 -8.85
C GLN A 324 -10.90 14.56 -7.64
N TYR A 325 -10.14 14.73 -6.56
CA TYR A 325 -10.58 15.52 -5.41
C TYR A 325 -10.60 17.01 -5.75
N LYS A 326 -11.79 17.62 -5.66
CA LYS A 326 -12.02 19.05 -6.00
C LYS A 326 -12.19 19.93 -4.76
N THR A 327 -12.21 19.33 -3.58
CA THR A 327 -12.31 20.01 -2.29
C THR A 327 -11.22 19.49 -1.34
N VAL A 328 -11.00 20.21 -0.23
CA VAL A 328 -10.09 19.76 0.82
C VAL A 328 -10.59 18.43 1.38
N HIS A 329 -9.70 17.44 1.44
CA HIS A 329 -10.06 16.11 1.89
C HIS A 329 -10.52 16.12 3.37
N PRO A 330 -11.70 15.60 3.72
CA PRO A 330 -12.25 15.74 5.07
C PRO A 330 -11.39 15.04 6.14
N TYR A 331 -10.84 13.87 5.80
CA TYR A 331 -10.01 13.09 6.70
C TYR A 331 -8.56 13.60 6.82
N THR A 332 -7.85 13.75 5.70
CA THR A 332 -6.43 14.11 5.71
C THR A 332 -6.16 15.60 5.66
N LEU A 333 -7.16 16.42 5.32
CA LEU A 333 -7.04 17.83 4.96
C LEU A 333 -6.09 18.09 3.79
N ALA A 334 -5.85 17.08 2.95
CA ALA A 334 -5.11 17.25 1.72
C ALA A 334 -5.79 18.32 0.85
N ALA A 335 -4.99 19.15 0.19
CA ALA A 335 -5.48 20.13 -0.77
C ALA A 335 -6.20 19.42 -1.94
N PRO A 336 -7.15 20.09 -2.62
CA PRO A 336 -7.74 19.55 -3.84
C PRO A 336 -6.69 19.40 -4.96
N GLY A 337 -6.93 18.49 -5.90
CA GLY A 337 -6.11 18.28 -7.09
C GLY A 337 -5.60 16.84 -7.24
N GLY A 338 -5.45 16.11 -6.14
CA GLY A 338 -4.96 14.72 -6.15
C GLY A 338 -6.03 13.68 -6.51
N TRP A 339 -5.55 12.45 -6.76
CA TRP A 339 -6.31 11.21 -6.93
C TRP A 339 -5.88 10.20 -5.88
N ALA A 340 -6.78 9.26 -5.57
CA ALA A 340 -6.55 8.13 -4.67
C ALA A 340 -6.69 6.81 -5.43
N TRP A 341 -6.15 5.71 -4.87
CA TRP A 341 -6.18 4.36 -5.46
C TRP A 341 -7.57 3.81 -5.80
N THR A 342 -8.65 4.38 -5.23
CA THR A 342 -10.03 4.04 -5.57
C THR A 342 -10.93 5.28 -5.57
N ASN A 343 -12.10 5.15 -6.21
CA ASN A 343 -13.12 6.19 -6.25
C ASN A 343 -14.07 6.18 -5.03
N LEU A 344 -13.79 5.35 -4.03
CA LEU A 344 -14.62 5.24 -2.84
C LEU A 344 -14.32 6.37 -1.83
N PRO A 345 -15.35 6.86 -1.09
CA PRO A 345 -15.21 8.05 -0.23
C PRO A 345 -14.16 7.94 0.88
N GLY A 346 -13.80 6.72 1.31
CA GLY A 346 -12.80 6.51 2.35
C GLY A 346 -11.35 6.55 1.88
N ALA A 347 -11.10 6.53 0.57
CA ALA A 347 -9.75 6.62 0.02
C ALA A 347 -9.15 8.00 0.28
N VAL A 348 -7.82 8.11 0.23
CA VAL A 348 -7.11 9.39 0.42
C VAL A 348 -6.20 9.67 -0.76
N PRO A 349 -6.10 10.92 -1.22
CA PRO A 349 -5.26 11.25 -2.36
C PRO A 349 -3.79 11.03 -2.01
N ASP A 350 -3.05 10.47 -2.96
CA ASP A 350 -1.64 10.14 -2.82
C ASP A 350 -0.86 10.43 -4.11
N ALA A 351 0.46 10.48 -3.98
CA ALA A 351 1.35 10.86 -5.06
C ALA A 351 1.47 9.82 -6.18
N ASP A 352 1.34 8.53 -5.87
CA ASP A 352 1.49 7.48 -6.88
C ASP A 352 0.28 7.46 -7.81
N ASP A 353 -0.93 7.47 -7.23
CA ASP A 353 -2.18 7.53 -7.98
C ASP A 353 -2.39 8.86 -8.69
N THR A 354 -1.99 9.98 -8.09
CA THR A 354 -2.01 11.28 -8.75
C THR A 354 -1.08 11.29 -9.97
N ALA A 355 0.13 10.75 -9.84
CA ALA A 355 1.05 10.63 -10.98
C ALA A 355 0.48 9.69 -12.07
N GLY A 356 -0.06 8.54 -11.67
CA GLY A 356 -0.70 7.58 -12.57
C GLY A 356 -1.85 8.18 -13.35
N ALA A 357 -2.74 8.92 -12.68
CA ALA A 357 -3.89 9.58 -13.31
C ALA A 357 -3.43 10.67 -14.29
N LEU A 358 -2.42 11.46 -13.95
CA LEU A 358 -1.85 12.47 -14.84
C LEU A 358 -1.27 11.85 -16.11
N ILE A 359 -0.49 10.77 -15.99
CA ILE A 359 0.08 10.08 -17.15
C ILE A 359 -1.02 9.45 -18.00
N ALA A 360 -1.99 8.78 -17.38
CA ALA A 360 -3.12 8.16 -18.06
C ALA A 360 -3.94 9.21 -18.84
N LEU A 361 -4.29 10.35 -18.22
CA LEU A 361 -5.00 11.44 -18.89
C LEU A 361 -4.24 11.99 -20.11
N CYS A 362 -2.91 12.00 -20.07
CA CYS A 362 -2.08 12.42 -21.20
C CYS A 362 -2.08 11.38 -22.35
N ARG A 363 -2.38 10.11 -22.07
CA ARG A 363 -2.36 9.00 -23.02
C ARG A 363 -3.73 8.66 -23.62
N LEU A 364 -4.83 9.19 -23.07
CA LEU A 364 -6.18 8.99 -23.57
C LEU A 364 -6.53 9.95 -24.73
N GLY A 365 -5.65 10.07 -25.73
CA GLY A 365 -5.82 11.00 -26.86
C GLY A 365 -5.65 12.48 -26.48
N GLU A 366 -5.95 13.40 -27.41
CA GLU A 366 -5.74 14.83 -27.17
C GLU A 366 -6.63 15.35 -26.02
N PRO A 367 -6.04 15.92 -24.95
CA PRO A 367 -6.78 16.41 -23.80
C PRO A 367 -7.59 17.65 -24.13
N ASP A 368 -8.85 17.64 -23.70
CA ASP A 368 -9.71 18.82 -23.75
C ASP A 368 -9.32 19.84 -22.66
N LYS A 369 -10.00 21.00 -22.67
CA LYS A 369 -9.76 22.07 -21.70
C LYS A 369 -9.97 21.61 -20.25
N ARG A 370 -10.99 20.76 -20.00
CA ARG A 370 -11.27 20.23 -18.66
C ARG A 370 -10.14 19.32 -18.18
N THR A 371 -9.62 18.49 -19.07
CA THR A 371 -8.49 17.61 -18.81
C THR A 371 -7.23 18.39 -18.51
N THR A 372 -6.94 19.44 -19.27
CA THR A 372 -5.78 20.31 -19.03
C THR A 372 -5.88 21.05 -17.69
N GLN A 373 -7.08 21.48 -17.30
CA GLN A 373 -7.33 22.11 -15.99
C GLN A 373 -7.15 21.12 -14.84
N ALA A 374 -7.73 19.92 -14.95
CA ALA A 374 -7.57 18.85 -13.97
C ALA A 374 -6.09 18.46 -13.81
N ALA A 375 -5.38 18.32 -14.92
CA ALA A 375 -3.95 18.02 -14.91
C ALA A 375 -3.13 19.11 -14.24
N SER A 376 -3.41 20.38 -14.55
CA SER A 376 -2.73 21.52 -13.89
C SER A 376 -2.93 21.48 -12.37
N ALA A 377 -4.14 21.20 -11.89
CA ALA A 377 -4.42 21.07 -10.45
C ALA A 377 -3.68 19.87 -9.81
N GLY A 378 -3.60 18.74 -10.50
CA GLY A 378 -2.83 17.58 -10.04
C GLY A 378 -1.32 17.84 -9.97
N ILE A 379 -0.79 18.56 -10.96
CA ILE A 379 0.62 18.98 -10.98
C ILE A 379 0.89 19.94 -9.81
N GLU A 380 0.06 20.95 -9.58
CA GLU A 380 0.21 21.85 -8.42
C GLU A 380 0.18 21.09 -7.10
N TRP A 381 -0.72 20.11 -6.98
CA TRP A 381 -0.81 19.26 -5.80
C TRP A 381 0.50 18.48 -5.54
N LEU A 382 1.08 17.85 -6.57
CA LEU A 382 2.37 17.17 -6.46
C LEU A 382 3.53 18.14 -6.14
N LEU A 383 3.53 19.34 -6.73
CA LEU A 383 4.54 20.37 -6.46
C LEU A 383 4.53 20.82 -5.00
N ASP A 384 3.34 20.96 -4.42
CA ASP A 384 3.17 21.37 -3.02
C ASP A 384 3.53 20.23 -2.06
N LEU A 385 3.36 18.97 -2.49
CA LEU A 385 3.71 17.78 -1.73
C LEU A 385 5.24 17.54 -1.64
N GLN A 386 6.01 17.99 -2.62
CA GLN A 386 7.46 17.73 -2.71
C GLN A 386 8.22 18.14 -1.43
N ASN A 387 8.96 17.19 -0.87
CA ASN A 387 9.75 17.39 0.34
C ASN A 387 10.97 18.29 0.08
N SER A 388 11.63 18.74 1.15
CA SER A 388 12.79 19.63 1.06
C SER A 388 14.02 18.96 0.43
N ASP A 389 14.16 17.65 0.59
CA ASP A 389 15.19 16.81 -0.04
C ASP A 389 15.02 16.66 -1.56
N GLY A 390 13.89 17.12 -2.11
CA GLY A 390 13.57 17.05 -3.55
C GLY A 390 12.77 15.82 -3.95
N GLY A 391 12.60 14.85 -3.05
CA GLY A 391 11.78 13.67 -3.30
C GLY A 391 10.29 13.91 -3.01
N ILE A 392 9.48 12.93 -3.39
CA ILE A 392 8.04 12.94 -3.24
C ILE A 392 7.63 11.84 -2.23
N PRO A 393 6.90 12.19 -1.16
CA PRO A 393 6.31 11.21 -0.24
C PRO A 393 4.98 10.67 -0.77
N THR A 394 4.39 9.68 -0.11
CA THR A 394 3.09 9.11 -0.55
C THR A 394 1.91 10.03 -0.29
N PHE A 395 1.64 10.39 0.97
CA PHE A 395 0.37 11.03 1.34
C PHE A 395 0.48 12.49 1.75
N CYS A 396 1.54 12.86 2.47
CA CYS A 396 1.67 14.22 2.99
C CYS A 396 3.12 14.68 3.02
N ARG A 397 3.29 15.99 2.81
CA ARG A 397 4.59 16.65 2.97
C ARG A 397 5.05 16.50 4.42
N GLY A 398 6.25 15.95 4.58
CA GLY A 398 6.76 15.51 5.86
C GLY A 398 7.98 16.27 6.35
N TRP A 399 8.43 15.87 7.54
CA TRP A 399 9.76 16.21 8.06
C TRP A 399 10.76 15.05 7.84
N THR A 400 10.41 14.10 6.97
CA THR A 400 11.18 12.91 6.57
C THR A 400 11.57 11.96 7.72
N ASN A 401 10.88 12.05 8.86
CA ASN A 401 11.21 11.29 10.07
C ASN A 401 10.35 10.04 10.28
N LEU A 402 9.26 9.87 9.54
CA LEU A 402 8.40 8.69 9.60
C LEU A 402 8.37 7.95 8.25
N PRO A 403 8.11 6.64 8.25
CA PRO A 403 8.14 5.84 7.02
C PRO A 403 7.19 6.30 5.91
N PHE A 404 6.15 7.07 6.24
CA PHE A 404 5.08 7.48 5.32
C PHE A 404 5.14 8.95 4.90
N ASP A 405 5.98 9.76 5.56
CA ASP A 405 6.23 11.16 5.22
C ASP A 405 7.65 11.38 4.64
N ARG A 406 8.45 10.31 4.59
CA ARG A 406 9.71 10.25 3.82
C ARG A 406 9.44 10.16 2.33
N SER A 407 10.34 10.76 1.57
CA SER A 407 10.39 10.62 0.13
C SER A 407 10.67 9.16 -0.26
N ALA A 408 10.15 8.72 -1.41
CA ALA A 408 10.33 7.37 -1.93
C ALA A 408 10.84 7.41 -3.39
N PRO A 409 11.87 6.63 -3.76
CA PRO A 409 12.44 6.68 -5.12
C PRO A 409 11.44 6.37 -6.24
N ASP A 410 10.66 5.30 -6.09
CA ASP A 410 9.63 4.85 -7.03
C ASP A 410 8.54 5.91 -7.24
N ILE A 411 8.00 6.48 -6.14
CA ILE A 411 6.98 7.53 -6.20
C ILE A 411 7.55 8.81 -6.79
N THR A 412 8.79 9.17 -6.43
CA THR A 412 9.46 10.36 -6.98
C THR A 412 9.66 10.24 -8.49
N ALA A 413 10.05 9.05 -8.98
CA ALA A 413 10.19 8.80 -10.41
C ALA A 413 8.85 8.75 -11.16
N HIS A 414 7.77 8.29 -10.51
CA HIS A 414 6.45 8.33 -11.09
C HIS A 414 5.94 9.78 -11.24
N ALA A 415 6.10 10.60 -10.20
CA ALA A 415 5.81 12.03 -10.27
C ALA A 415 6.67 12.77 -11.31
N LEU A 416 7.96 12.41 -11.44
CA LEU A 416 8.85 12.91 -12.49
C LEU A 416 8.30 12.62 -13.89
N SER A 417 7.76 11.41 -14.10
CA SER A 417 7.11 11.03 -15.36
C SER A 417 5.85 11.87 -15.62
N ALA A 418 5.04 12.12 -14.59
CA ALA A 418 3.84 12.95 -14.70
C ALA A 418 4.20 14.41 -15.05
N PHE A 419 5.20 14.98 -14.38
CA PHE A 419 5.72 16.32 -14.68
C PHE A 419 6.20 16.41 -16.14
N ALA A 420 7.02 15.45 -16.57
CA ALA A 420 7.53 15.41 -17.95
C ALA A 420 6.40 15.30 -18.98
N SER A 421 5.38 14.47 -18.73
CA SER A 421 4.26 14.23 -19.66
C SER A 421 3.43 15.50 -19.93
N TRP A 422 3.37 16.42 -18.98
CA TRP A 422 2.56 17.64 -19.09
C TRP A 422 3.37 18.91 -19.35
N LEU A 423 4.69 18.88 -19.23
CA LEU A 423 5.54 20.08 -19.20
C LEU A 423 5.32 21.04 -20.37
N ASP A 424 5.20 20.51 -21.59
CA ASP A 424 5.00 21.31 -22.80
C ASP A 424 3.60 21.91 -22.93
N ARG A 425 2.64 21.38 -22.16
CA ARG A 425 1.26 21.87 -22.07
C ARG A 425 1.06 22.87 -20.92
N LEU A 426 2.05 23.04 -20.04
CA LEU A 426 2.03 24.01 -18.95
C LEU A 426 2.55 25.38 -19.41
N ALA A 427 2.05 26.45 -18.79
CA ALA A 427 2.46 27.82 -19.11
C ALA A 427 2.72 28.65 -17.85
N GLY A 428 3.58 29.67 -17.96
CA GLY A 428 3.78 30.64 -16.88
C GLY A 428 4.44 30.06 -15.62
N PRO A 429 4.05 30.52 -14.41
CA PRO A 429 4.73 30.15 -13.16
C PRO A 429 4.75 28.65 -12.85
N ILE A 430 3.67 27.92 -13.16
CA ILE A 430 3.56 26.48 -12.89
C ILE A 430 4.59 25.69 -13.71
N ARG A 431 4.83 26.05 -14.97
CA ARG A 431 5.86 25.40 -15.81
C ARG A 431 7.24 25.54 -15.19
N LYS A 432 7.62 26.76 -14.78
CA LYS A 432 8.91 27.03 -14.13
C LYS A 432 9.07 26.28 -12.81
N ARG A 433 8.02 26.23 -11.97
CA ARG A 433 8.02 25.43 -10.74
C ARG A 433 8.19 23.94 -11.04
N THR A 434 7.55 23.45 -12.10
CA THR A 434 7.64 22.06 -12.55
C THR A 434 9.06 21.71 -13.00
N GLU A 435 9.70 22.53 -13.83
CA GLU A 435 11.10 22.36 -14.22
C GLU A 435 12.02 22.26 -12.99
N GLN A 436 11.88 23.19 -12.03
CA GLN A 436 12.65 23.18 -10.78
C GLN A 436 12.39 21.93 -9.94
N ALA A 437 11.14 21.49 -9.84
CA ALA A 437 10.78 20.28 -9.11
C ALA A 437 11.38 19.03 -9.76
N MET A 438 11.38 18.94 -11.09
CA MET A 438 12.01 17.83 -11.83
C MET A 438 13.52 17.76 -11.56
N HIS A 439 14.23 18.89 -11.58
CA HIS A 439 15.66 18.94 -11.23
C HIS A 439 15.93 18.42 -9.81
N ARG A 440 15.10 18.85 -8.84
CA ARG A 440 15.22 18.41 -7.44
C ARG A 440 14.88 16.92 -7.28
N ALA A 441 13.91 16.42 -8.03
CA ALA A 441 13.56 15.00 -8.05
C ALA A 441 14.73 14.15 -8.56
N VAL A 442 15.41 14.56 -9.64
CA VAL A 442 16.61 13.86 -10.14
C VAL A 442 17.74 13.89 -9.10
N ALA A 443 17.98 15.01 -8.43
CA ALA A 443 19.00 15.11 -7.37
C ALA A 443 18.68 14.21 -6.17
N TYR A 444 17.40 14.11 -5.79
CA TYR A 444 16.96 13.16 -4.77
C TYR A 444 17.24 11.71 -5.21
N LEU A 445 16.86 11.34 -6.44
CA LEU A 445 17.08 10.01 -6.99
C LEU A 445 18.57 9.64 -7.03
N GLU A 446 19.44 10.60 -7.36
CA GLU A 446 20.89 10.42 -7.25
C GLU A 446 21.32 10.11 -5.80
N SER A 447 20.83 10.88 -4.82
CA SER A 447 21.16 10.67 -3.41
C SER A 447 20.63 9.35 -2.84
N ALA A 448 19.52 8.86 -3.39
CA ALA A 448 18.85 7.63 -2.95
C ALA A 448 19.38 6.37 -3.65
N GLN A 449 20.20 6.49 -4.70
CA GLN A 449 20.77 5.35 -5.40
C GLN A 449 21.81 4.65 -4.51
N ARG A 450 21.70 3.33 -4.40
CA ARG A 450 22.64 2.50 -3.64
C ARG A 450 23.98 2.36 -4.38
N PRO A 451 25.08 1.98 -3.68
CA PRO A 451 26.38 1.77 -4.31
C PRO A 451 26.38 0.73 -5.43
N ASP A 452 25.48 -0.26 -5.38
CA ASP A 452 25.30 -1.29 -6.41
C ASP A 452 24.48 -0.80 -7.63
N GLY A 453 23.99 0.44 -7.59
CA GLY A 453 23.19 1.05 -8.64
C GLY A 453 21.68 0.91 -8.46
N SER A 454 21.20 0.18 -7.46
CA SER A 454 19.77 -0.05 -7.23
C SER A 454 19.05 1.10 -6.53
N TRP A 455 17.72 1.07 -6.62
CA TRP A 455 16.82 1.83 -5.75
C TRP A 455 15.81 0.89 -5.09
N VAL A 456 15.44 1.18 -3.85
CA VAL A 456 14.44 0.42 -3.11
C VAL A 456 13.12 1.18 -3.05
N PRO A 457 12.00 0.56 -3.46
CA PRO A 457 10.67 1.17 -3.42
C PRO A 457 10.13 1.18 -1.99
N LEU A 458 9.12 2.02 -1.73
CA LEU A 458 8.51 2.12 -0.40
C LEU A 458 7.44 1.06 -0.14
N TRP A 459 6.52 0.84 -1.10
CA TRP A 459 5.31 0.04 -0.89
C TRP A 459 5.38 -1.38 -1.46
N PHE A 460 6.38 -1.67 -2.27
CA PHE A 460 6.53 -2.95 -2.96
C PHE A 460 7.70 -3.73 -2.36
N GLY A 461 7.40 -4.65 -1.44
CA GLY A 461 8.38 -5.59 -0.89
C GLY A 461 8.43 -6.90 -1.68
N ASN A 462 9.40 -7.76 -1.38
CA ASN A 462 9.43 -9.14 -1.88
C ASN A 462 9.90 -10.05 -0.74
N GLU A 463 9.03 -10.93 -0.24
CA GLU A 463 9.32 -11.72 0.97
C GLU A 463 10.45 -12.74 0.80
N ALA A 464 10.76 -13.12 -0.44
CA ALA A 464 11.86 -14.02 -0.76
C ALA A 464 13.22 -13.30 -0.82
N ALA A 465 13.23 -11.97 -0.94
CA ALA A 465 14.44 -11.17 -0.94
C ALA A 465 14.98 -10.92 0.47
N ASN A 466 16.30 -10.81 0.61
CA ASN A 466 16.91 -10.44 1.88
C ASN A 466 16.43 -9.04 2.31
N GLY A 467 16.04 -8.91 3.59
CA GLY A 467 15.46 -7.67 4.11
C GLY A 467 14.04 -7.39 3.61
N GLN A 468 13.42 -8.30 2.84
CA GLN A 468 12.08 -8.17 2.26
C GLN A 468 11.91 -6.96 1.32
N GLU A 469 13.00 -6.44 0.79
CA GLU A 469 13.02 -5.32 -0.16
C GLU A 469 12.81 -5.80 -1.59
N ASN A 470 12.40 -4.90 -2.50
CA ASN A 470 12.27 -5.20 -3.93
C ASN A 470 13.12 -4.23 -4.79
N PRO A 471 14.45 -4.31 -4.73
CA PRO A 471 15.33 -3.43 -5.49
C PRO A 471 15.18 -3.56 -7.02
N VAL A 472 14.71 -4.70 -7.54
CA VAL A 472 14.41 -4.83 -8.98
C VAL A 472 13.21 -3.96 -9.36
N TYR A 473 12.11 -4.07 -8.62
CA TYR A 473 10.93 -3.22 -8.83
C TYR A 473 11.29 -1.73 -8.73
N GLY A 474 11.94 -1.33 -7.63
CA GLY A 474 12.31 0.07 -7.41
C GLY A 474 13.22 0.62 -8.50
N THR A 475 14.23 -0.15 -8.90
CA THR A 475 15.15 0.27 -9.98
C THR A 475 14.42 0.40 -11.31
N ALA A 476 13.55 -0.54 -11.65
CA ALA A 476 12.80 -0.47 -12.90
C ALA A 476 11.87 0.76 -12.94
N ARG A 477 11.13 1.04 -11.85
CA ARG A 477 10.28 2.24 -11.75
C ARG A 477 11.08 3.54 -11.82
N VAL A 478 12.24 3.61 -11.17
CA VAL A 478 13.10 4.79 -11.23
C VAL A 478 13.64 5.03 -12.64
N LEU A 479 14.10 3.99 -13.31
CA LEU A 479 14.59 4.08 -14.69
C LEU A 479 13.49 4.50 -15.68
N LEU A 480 12.23 4.06 -15.48
CA LEU A 480 11.10 4.52 -16.30
C LEU A 480 10.91 6.04 -16.21
N GLY A 481 11.03 6.61 -15.00
CA GLY A 481 10.93 8.04 -14.79
C GLY A 481 12.13 8.84 -15.30
N LEU A 482 13.35 8.35 -15.03
CA LEU A 482 14.57 9.00 -15.53
C LEU A 482 14.62 8.99 -17.05
N ASN A 483 14.09 7.94 -17.69
CA ASN A 483 13.98 7.91 -19.14
C ASN A 483 13.17 9.10 -19.67
N GLN A 484 12.14 9.59 -18.98
CA GLN A 484 11.32 10.70 -19.49
C GLN A 484 12.05 12.05 -19.57
N VAL A 485 13.14 12.25 -18.82
CA VAL A 485 13.83 13.55 -18.68
C VAL A 485 15.24 13.55 -19.29
N ALA A 486 15.39 12.82 -20.40
CA ALA A 486 16.65 12.54 -21.09
C ALA A 486 17.61 13.75 -21.14
N GLY A 487 18.87 13.48 -20.76
CA GLY A 487 19.95 14.48 -20.60
C GLY A 487 20.35 14.69 -19.14
N GLN A 488 19.40 14.59 -18.21
CA GLN A 488 19.66 14.60 -16.77
C GLN A 488 19.70 13.15 -16.26
N GLY A 489 20.78 12.76 -15.59
CA GLY A 489 20.86 11.44 -14.95
C GLY A 489 21.31 10.27 -15.83
N ALA A 490 21.93 10.49 -16.99
CA ALA A 490 22.47 9.40 -17.83
C ALA A 490 23.42 8.45 -17.06
N GLY A 491 24.21 8.98 -16.13
CA GLY A 491 25.04 8.17 -15.23
C GLY A 491 24.23 7.32 -14.25
N LEU A 492 23.11 7.85 -13.74
CA LEU A 492 22.18 7.11 -12.87
C LEU A 492 21.55 5.95 -13.65
N ILE A 493 21.08 6.23 -14.87
CA ILE A 493 20.46 5.26 -15.78
C ILE A 493 21.43 4.10 -16.04
N ARG A 494 22.68 4.42 -16.44
CA ARG A 494 23.70 3.39 -16.68
C ARG A 494 23.88 2.48 -15.46
N ARG A 495 24.08 3.05 -14.27
CA ARG A 495 24.26 2.26 -13.04
C ARG A 495 23.02 1.42 -12.69
N GLY A 496 21.81 1.95 -12.88
CA GLY A 496 20.58 1.18 -12.68
C GLY A 496 20.43 0.01 -13.65
N CYS A 497 20.78 0.21 -14.92
CA CYS A 497 20.81 -0.88 -15.90
C CYS A 497 21.87 -1.93 -15.54
N GLU A 498 23.07 -1.52 -15.11
CA GLU A 498 24.11 -2.45 -14.64
C GLU A 498 23.62 -3.30 -13.47
N TYR A 499 22.90 -2.71 -12.51
CA TYR A 499 22.25 -3.45 -11.43
C TYR A 499 21.28 -4.50 -12.01
N LEU A 500 20.34 -4.11 -12.88
CA LEU A 500 19.38 -5.05 -13.46
C LEU A 500 20.07 -6.18 -14.23
N PHE A 501 21.17 -5.91 -14.95
CA PHE A 501 21.95 -6.96 -15.60
C PHE A 501 22.58 -7.93 -14.60
N SER A 502 23.09 -7.41 -13.48
CA SER A 502 23.78 -8.22 -12.46
C SER A 502 22.86 -9.16 -11.69
N VAL A 503 21.56 -8.86 -11.63
CA VAL A 503 20.57 -9.63 -10.86
C VAL A 503 19.58 -10.42 -11.74
N ARG A 504 19.76 -10.40 -13.06
CA ARG A 504 18.99 -11.23 -13.99
C ARG A 504 19.31 -12.72 -13.76
N ASN A 505 18.29 -13.55 -13.71
CA ASN A 505 18.43 -14.99 -13.51
C ASN A 505 18.91 -15.69 -14.79
N GLY A 506 19.40 -16.94 -14.63
CA GLY A 506 19.88 -17.76 -15.74
C GLY A 506 18.78 -18.17 -16.73
N ASP A 507 17.51 -18.12 -16.31
CA ASP A 507 16.33 -18.35 -17.17
C ASP A 507 15.95 -17.12 -18.02
N GLY A 508 16.64 -15.99 -17.84
CA GLY A 508 16.39 -14.75 -18.56
C GLY A 508 15.38 -13.80 -17.91
N GLY A 509 14.72 -14.22 -16.83
CA GLY A 509 13.78 -13.41 -16.05
C GLY A 509 14.43 -12.71 -14.83
N TRP A 510 13.58 -12.05 -14.05
CA TRP A 510 13.94 -11.35 -12.82
C TRP A 510 12.97 -11.69 -11.69
N GLY A 511 13.50 -11.86 -10.48
CA GLY A 511 12.75 -11.77 -9.22
C GLY A 511 13.02 -10.45 -8.50
N GLY A 512 12.66 -10.35 -7.22
CA GLY A 512 12.83 -9.11 -6.44
C GLY A 512 14.28 -8.67 -6.19
N ALA A 513 15.23 -9.61 -6.21
CA ALA A 513 16.66 -9.38 -6.01
C ALA A 513 17.50 -10.54 -6.59
N SER A 514 18.83 -10.44 -6.50
CA SER A 514 19.74 -11.52 -6.92
C SER A 514 19.41 -12.85 -6.22
N GLY A 515 19.26 -13.92 -6.99
CA GLY A 515 18.95 -15.26 -6.49
C GLY A 515 17.49 -15.51 -6.11
N VAL A 516 16.61 -14.50 -6.23
CA VAL A 516 15.17 -14.66 -6.08
C VAL A 516 14.58 -15.19 -7.39
N ALA A 517 13.69 -16.18 -7.31
CA ALA A 517 13.06 -16.79 -8.47
C ALA A 517 12.33 -15.77 -9.35
N SER A 518 12.39 -15.97 -10.68
CA SER A 518 11.78 -15.07 -11.64
C SER A 518 10.27 -14.99 -11.48
N SER A 519 9.72 -13.77 -11.52
CA SER A 519 8.28 -13.50 -11.46
C SER A 519 7.81 -12.70 -12.68
N VAL A 520 6.49 -12.69 -12.90
CA VAL A 520 5.89 -11.91 -14.00
C VAL A 520 6.07 -10.41 -13.76
N GLU A 521 5.87 -9.92 -12.53
CA GLU A 521 5.90 -8.49 -12.24
C GLU A 521 7.31 -7.91 -12.42
N GLU A 522 8.31 -8.49 -11.76
CA GLU A 522 9.68 -7.99 -11.85
C GLU A 522 10.26 -8.18 -13.26
N THR A 523 9.97 -9.32 -13.92
CA THR A 523 10.44 -9.55 -15.30
C THR A 523 9.79 -8.57 -16.27
N ALA A 524 8.49 -8.30 -16.16
CA ALA A 524 7.80 -7.35 -17.03
C ALA A 524 8.35 -5.93 -16.87
N LEU A 525 8.53 -5.46 -15.62
CA LEU A 525 9.07 -4.13 -15.34
C LEU A 525 10.52 -3.97 -15.81
N ALA A 526 11.39 -4.95 -15.54
CA ALA A 526 12.78 -4.92 -15.98
C ALA A 526 12.87 -4.98 -17.52
N THR A 527 12.04 -5.81 -18.16
CA THR A 527 12.00 -5.94 -19.63
C THR A 527 11.55 -4.63 -20.28
N ASP A 528 10.45 -4.05 -19.81
CA ASP A 528 9.89 -2.79 -20.33
C ASP A 528 10.94 -1.67 -20.26
N VAL A 529 11.53 -1.46 -19.09
CA VAL A 529 12.45 -0.34 -18.92
C VAL A 529 13.75 -0.50 -19.70
N LEU A 530 14.27 -1.73 -19.82
CA LEU A 530 15.46 -2.00 -20.61
C LEU A 530 15.17 -1.83 -22.11
N ALA A 531 13.98 -2.23 -22.59
CA ALA A 531 13.55 -1.97 -23.96
C ALA A 531 13.47 -0.46 -24.25
N GLN A 532 12.82 0.31 -23.36
CA GLN A 532 12.74 1.77 -23.50
C GLN A 532 14.12 2.44 -23.48
N THR A 533 15.01 1.99 -22.58
CA THR A 533 16.38 2.51 -22.49
C THR A 533 17.19 2.23 -23.76
N ALA A 534 17.05 1.02 -24.32
CA ALA A 534 17.69 0.65 -25.59
C ALA A 534 17.20 1.52 -26.76
N LEU A 535 15.90 1.85 -26.81
CA LEU A 535 15.32 2.69 -27.85
C LEU A 535 15.78 4.15 -27.77
N ARG A 536 16.05 4.67 -26.56
CA ARG A 536 16.57 6.04 -26.40
C ARG A 536 18.02 6.21 -26.81
N GLY A 537 18.82 5.14 -26.85
CA GLY A 537 20.15 5.16 -27.46
C GLY A 537 21.17 6.08 -26.77
N TYR A 538 21.14 6.21 -25.44
CA TYR A 538 22.08 7.08 -24.69
C TYR A 538 23.56 6.74 -24.90
N ASP A 539 23.86 5.45 -25.04
CA ASP A 539 25.19 4.88 -25.20
C ASP A 539 25.04 3.60 -26.01
N ASN A 540 25.89 3.40 -27.04
CA ASN A 540 25.75 2.27 -27.96
C ASN A 540 25.97 0.92 -27.27
N ASP A 541 26.94 0.80 -26.35
CA ASP A 541 27.19 -0.46 -25.64
C ASP A 541 26.03 -0.77 -24.70
N LEU A 542 25.58 0.23 -23.94
CA LEU A 542 24.42 0.10 -23.06
C LEU A 542 23.17 -0.30 -23.84
N ALA A 543 22.90 0.34 -24.98
CA ALA A 543 21.72 0.05 -25.80
C ALA A 543 21.72 -1.40 -26.33
N VAL A 544 22.88 -1.92 -26.74
CA VAL A 544 23.01 -3.32 -27.19
C VAL A 544 22.73 -4.29 -26.03
N ARG A 545 23.32 -4.04 -24.86
CA ARG A 545 23.12 -4.88 -23.67
C ARG A 545 21.68 -4.84 -23.16
N CYS A 546 21.07 -3.66 -23.12
CA CYS A 546 19.67 -3.47 -22.80
C CYS A 546 18.76 -4.24 -23.76
N ARG A 547 19.02 -4.19 -25.07
CA ARG A 547 18.24 -4.92 -26.08
C ARG A 547 18.35 -6.44 -25.89
N GLN A 548 19.54 -6.94 -25.61
CA GLN A 548 19.76 -8.37 -25.35
C GLN A 548 19.03 -8.81 -24.07
N ALA A 549 19.08 -8.00 -23.02
CA ALA A 549 18.41 -8.29 -21.76
C ALA A 549 16.88 -8.23 -21.85
N ALA A 550 16.33 -7.21 -22.51
CA ALA A 550 14.91 -7.14 -22.80
C ALA A 550 14.45 -8.33 -23.66
N GLY A 551 15.25 -8.77 -24.63
CA GLY A 551 14.93 -9.93 -25.46
C GLY A 551 14.82 -11.24 -24.67
N SER A 552 15.69 -11.46 -23.67
CA SER A 552 15.59 -12.65 -22.81
C SER A 552 14.39 -12.59 -21.88
N GLY A 553 14.10 -11.43 -21.29
CA GLY A 553 12.94 -11.24 -20.42
C GLY A 553 11.63 -11.41 -21.16
N ALA A 554 11.52 -10.86 -22.38
CA ALA A 554 10.35 -11.03 -23.23
C ALA A 554 10.12 -12.50 -23.60
N ARG A 555 11.18 -13.26 -23.87
CA ARG A 555 11.05 -14.72 -24.09
C ARG A 555 10.54 -15.44 -22.85
N TRP A 556 11.14 -15.16 -21.69
CA TRP A 556 10.69 -15.74 -20.43
C TRP A 556 9.21 -15.45 -20.18
N LEU A 557 8.75 -14.22 -20.46
CA LEU A 557 7.34 -13.86 -20.35
C LEU A 557 6.46 -14.66 -21.32
N CYS A 558 6.84 -14.78 -22.59
CA CYS A 558 6.10 -15.61 -23.57
C CYS A 558 5.98 -17.07 -23.10
N GLU A 559 7.08 -17.70 -22.72
CA GLU A 559 7.09 -19.07 -22.21
C GLU A 559 6.23 -19.21 -20.95
N ARG A 560 6.28 -18.22 -20.05
CA ARG A 560 5.46 -18.19 -18.85
C ARG A 560 3.97 -18.05 -19.16
N MET A 561 3.59 -17.27 -20.17
CA MET A 561 2.18 -17.08 -20.58
C MET A 561 1.57 -18.32 -21.26
N GLU A 562 2.39 -19.15 -21.90
CA GLU A 562 1.97 -20.44 -22.47
C GLU A 562 1.74 -21.50 -21.39
N ALA A 563 2.42 -21.39 -20.24
CA ALA A 563 2.27 -22.32 -19.13
C ALA A 563 0.90 -22.18 -18.42
N PRO A 564 0.29 -23.28 -17.94
CA PRO A 564 -0.88 -23.22 -17.07
C PRO A 564 -0.61 -22.31 -15.86
N GLY A 565 -1.54 -21.40 -15.55
CA GLY A 565 -1.36 -20.43 -14.45
C GLY A 565 -0.30 -19.35 -14.74
N GLY A 566 -0.06 -19.01 -16.01
CA GLY A 566 0.96 -18.06 -16.47
C GLY A 566 0.96 -16.67 -15.81
N ILE A 567 -0.19 -16.19 -15.32
CA ILE A 567 -0.36 -14.85 -14.73
C ILE A 567 -0.63 -14.94 -13.22
N GLU A 568 -0.35 -16.07 -12.57
CA GLU A 568 -0.53 -16.14 -11.11
C GLU A 568 0.39 -15.15 -10.40
N PRO A 569 -0.15 -14.32 -9.47
CA PRO A 569 0.65 -13.35 -8.73
C PRO A 569 1.74 -14.05 -7.93
N THR A 570 2.88 -13.43 -7.68
CA THR A 570 3.85 -13.94 -6.70
C THR A 570 3.53 -13.41 -5.29
N PRO A 571 3.92 -14.13 -4.22
CA PRO A 571 3.63 -13.73 -2.84
C PRO A 571 4.25 -12.41 -2.42
#